data_AF-A0A2E7HFH7-F1
#
_entry.id   AF-A0A2E7HFH7-F1
#
_cell.length_a   1.000
_cell.length_b   1.000
_cell.length_c   1.000
_cell.angle_alpha   90.00
_cell.angle_beta   90.00
_cell.angle_gamma   90.00
#
_symmetry.space_group_name_H-M   'P 1'
#
loop_
_entity.id
_entity.type
_entity.pdbx_description
1 polymer ?
#
loop_
_entity_poly.entity_id
_entity_poly.type
_entity_poly.pdbx_seq_one_letter_code
_entity_poly.pdbx_strand_id
1 'polypeptide(L)'
;MRAAESGGAFEYVPNIRSSDDENYDAVREVLDGTYGGVQALDLQLFRGGNTLHRVTAPSGPTGRLSLLLSHVENPDHIATPEYVERLWGEVHPLHRERTSDV
;
A
#
# COMPACT_ATOMS: atom_id res chain seq x y z
N MET A 1 1.33 16.20 -8.87
CA MET A 1 0.39 15.06 -8.97
C MET A 1 -0.64 15.36 -10.05
N ARG A 2 -1.21 14.34 -10.69
CA ARG A 2 -2.23 14.46 -11.74
C ARG A 2 -3.27 13.37 -11.57
N ALA A 3 -4.55 13.75 -11.47
CA ALA A 3 -5.66 12.81 -11.39
C ALA A 3 -5.92 12.10 -12.74
N ALA A 4 -6.63 10.97 -12.69
CA ALA A 4 -7.24 10.38 -13.88
C ALA A 4 -8.55 11.12 -14.24
N GLU A 5 -9.07 10.91 -15.46
CA GLU A 5 -10.35 11.49 -15.86
C GLU A 5 -11.55 10.76 -15.21
N SER A 6 -11.41 9.44 -15.03
CA SER A 6 -12.31 8.65 -14.18
C SER A 6 -11.58 7.47 -13.55
N GLY A 7 -12.15 6.94 -12.46
CA GLY A 7 -11.46 5.94 -11.63
C GLY A 7 -10.26 6.56 -10.89
N GLY A 8 -9.27 5.75 -10.55
CA GLY A 8 -8.07 6.22 -9.83
C GLY A 8 -8.33 6.64 -8.38
N ALA A 9 -9.53 6.35 -7.86
CA ALA A 9 -9.90 6.58 -6.47
C ALA A 9 -9.19 5.55 -5.59
N PHE A 10 -8.56 6.03 -4.51
CA PHE A 10 -7.98 5.16 -3.52
C PHE A 10 -9.06 4.73 -2.53
N GLU A 11 -9.36 3.45 -2.52
CA GLU A 11 -10.34 2.79 -1.66
C GLU A 11 -9.64 2.06 -0.52
N TYR A 12 -10.15 2.15 0.70
CA TYR A 12 -9.52 1.51 1.85
C TYR A 12 -10.49 1.11 2.96
N VAL A 13 -10.04 0.17 3.80
CA VAL A 13 -10.66 -0.17 5.09
C VAL A 13 -9.60 -0.01 6.18
N PRO A 14 -9.68 1.07 6.99
CA PRO A 14 -8.63 1.39 7.95
C PRO A 14 -8.61 0.38 9.09
N ASN A 15 -7.41 -0.04 9.50
CA ASN A 15 -7.20 -0.94 10.65
C ASN A 15 -8.03 -2.23 10.60
N ILE A 16 -8.31 -2.75 9.40
CA ILE A 16 -9.00 -4.05 9.27
C ILE A 16 -8.15 -5.18 9.84
N ARG A 17 -6.83 -5.02 9.85
CA ARG A 17 -5.87 -5.94 10.46
C ARG A 17 -5.09 -5.27 11.59
N SER A 18 -4.49 -6.10 12.44
CA SER A 18 -3.60 -5.69 13.53
C SER A 18 -2.38 -6.62 13.62
N SER A 19 -1.46 -6.35 14.54
CA SER A 19 -0.32 -7.24 14.81
C SER A 19 -0.73 -8.61 15.34
N ASP A 20 -1.87 -8.68 16.01
CA ASP A 20 -2.32 -9.88 16.74
C ASP A 20 -3.47 -10.61 16.03
N ASP A 21 -4.08 -9.96 15.03
CA ASP A 21 -5.20 -10.51 14.27
C ASP A 21 -5.19 -9.96 12.83
N GLU A 22 -5.07 -10.89 11.88
CA GLU A 22 -5.12 -10.62 10.44
C GLU A 22 -6.55 -10.40 9.93
N ASN A 23 -7.57 -10.76 10.72
CA ASN A 23 -8.99 -10.56 10.42
C ASN A 23 -9.42 -11.10 9.03
N TYR A 24 -9.05 -12.36 8.77
CA TYR A 24 -9.23 -12.98 7.45
C TYR A 24 -10.68 -12.98 6.97
N ASP A 25 -11.66 -13.11 7.88
CA ASP A 25 -13.07 -13.13 7.52
C ASP A 25 -13.53 -11.78 6.95
N ALA A 26 -13.23 -10.66 7.63
CA ALA A 26 -13.55 -9.33 7.13
C ALA A 26 -12.74 -8.99 5.87
N VAL A 27 -11.47 -9.39 5.80
CA VAL A 27 -10.65 -9.23 4.58
C VAL A 27 -11.30 -9.95 3.40
N ARG A 28 -11.78 -11.18 3.59
CA ARG A 28 -12.50 -11.92 2.55
C ARG A 28 -13.78 -11.19 2.12
N GLU A 29 -14.57 -10.66 3.05
CA GLU A 29 -15.75 -9.86 2.70
C GLU A 29 -15.41 -8.64 1.84
N VAL A 30 -14.29 -7.97 2.10
CA VAL A 30 -13.82 -6.85 1.27
C VAL A 30 -13.45 -7.32 -0.14
N LEU A 31 -12.74 -8.44 -0.24
CA LEU A 31 -12.34 -9.02 -1.53
C LEU A 31 -13.53 -9.51 -2.34
N ASP A 32 -14.54 -10.07 -1.66
CA ASP A 32 -15.80 -10.54 -2.25
C ASP A 32 -16.76 -9.37 -2.58
N GLY A 33 -16.42 -8.14 -2.19
CA GLY A 33 -17.22 -6.94 -2.43
C GLY A 33 -18.50 -6.86 -1.60
N THR A 34 -18.58 -7.61 -0.51
CA THR A 34 -19.74 -7.65 0.41
C THR A 34 -19.57 -6.75 1.63
N TYR A 35 -18.36 -6.23 1.85
CA TYR A 35 -18.05 -5.34 2.96
C TYR A 35 -18.52 -3.90 2.71
N GLY A 36 -19.44 -3.40 3.54
CA GLY A 36 -20.03 -2.06 3.39
C GLY A 36 -19.16 -0.89 3.87
N GLY A 37 -18.02 -1.15 4.53
CA GLY A 37 -17.19 -0.13 5.19
C GLY A 37 -16.05 0.48 4.37
N VAL A 38 -16.06 0.31 3.04
CA VAL A 38 -15.00 0.85 2.16
C VAL A 38 -15.12 2.38 2.05
N GLN A 39 -14.00 3.08 2.24
CA GLN A 39 -13.89 4.55 2.18
C GLN A 39 -13.03 4.98 0.99
N ALA A 40 -13.24 6.19 0.45
CA ALA A 40 -12.43 6.77 -0.64
C ALA A 40 -12.05 8.23 -0.37
N LEU A 41 -10.76 8.57 -0.52
CA LEU A 41 -10.20 9.92 -0.27
C LEU A 41 -8.99 10.23 -1.20
N ASP A 42 -8.71 11.52 -1.44
CA ASP A 42 -7.65 11.98 -2.36
C ASP A 42 -6.24 12.09 -1.73
N LEU A 43 -6.14 12.37 -0.42
CA LEU A 43 -4.87 12.47 0.33
C LEU A 43 -4.93 11.57 1.55
N GLN A 44 -3.94 10.68 1.70
CA GLN A 44 -4.02 9.63 2.70
C GLN A 44 -2.72 9.48 3.49
N LEU A 45 -2.82 9.70 4.80
CA LEU A 45 -1.87 9.23 5.79
C LEU A 45 -2.50 8.02 6.48
N PHE A 46 -1.94 6.83 6.28
CA PHE A 46 -2.50 5.60 6.81
C PHE A 46 -1.41 4.61 7.21
N ARG A 47 -1.76 3.68 8.09
CA ARG A 47 -0.89 2.57 8.49
C ARG A 47 -0.99 1.47 7.44
N GLY A 48 -0.04 1.45 6.51
CA GLY A 48 -0.06 0.55 5.35
C GLY A 48 -0.22 -0.93 5.71
N GLY A 49 0.48 -1.40 6.74
CA GLY A 49 0.39 -2.79 7.19
C GLY A 49 -0.97 -3.20 7.78
N ASN A 50 -1.78 -2.26 8.25
CA ASN A 50 -3.03 -2.58 8.96
C ASN A 50 -4.28 -2.26 8.12
N THR A 51 -4.09 -1.59 6.97
CA THR A 51 -5.16 -1.05 6.15
C THR A 51 -5.18 -1.77 4.81
N LEU A 52 -6.24 -2.53 4.54
CA LEU A 52 -6.45 -3.04 3.18
C LEU A 52 -6.84 -1.87 2.28
N HIS A 53 -6.17 -1.75 1.14
CA HIS A 53 -6.38 -0.63 0.22
C HIS A 53 -6.16 -1.03 -1.23
N ARG A 54 -6.83 -0.33 -2.14
CA ARG A 54 -6.68 -0.47 -3.59
C ARG A 54 -6.90 0.86 -4.30
N VAL A 55 -6.52 0.93 -5.57
CA VAL A 55 -6.86 2.05 -6.44
C VAL A 55 -7.79 1.53 -7.53
N THR A 56 -8.96 2.16 -7.70
CA THR A 56 -9.87 1.82 -8.79
C THR A 56 -9.19 2.06 -10.14
N ALA A 57 -9.48 1.20 -11.12
CA ALA A 57 -8.82 1.27 -12.43
C ALA A 57 -8.98 2.68 -13.04
N PRO A 58 -7.88 3.42 -13.30
CA PRO A 58 -7.97 4.71 -13.96
C PRO A 58 -8.29 4.54 -15.44
N SER A 59 -9.08 5.46 -16.01
CA SER A 59 -9.38 5.48 -17.44
C SER A 59 -9.30 6.89 -18.03
N GLY A 60 -9.13 6.96 -19.35
CA GLY A 60 -8.95 8.19 -20.11
C GLY A 60 -7.61 8.22 -20.86
N PRO A 61 -7.45 9.14 -21.83
CA PRO A 61 -6.20 9.31 -22.59
C PRO A 61 -5.04 9.84 -21.74
N THR A 62 -5.32 10.44 -20.58
CA THR A 62 -4.31 11.04 -19.71
C THR A 62 -3.92 10.09 -18.56
N GLY A 63 -2.63 9.76 -18.42
CA GLY A 63 -2.15 8.90 -17.34
C GLY A 63 -2.25 9.55 -15.94
N ARG A 64 -2.62 8.78 -14.92
CA ARG A 64 -2.60 9.21 -13.50
C ARG A 64 -1.15 9.31 -12.99
N LEU A 65 -0.83 10.38 -12.26
CA LEU A 65 0.45 10.56 -11.57
C LEU A 65 0.25 10.64 -10.06
N SER A 66 0.83 9.68 -9.35
CA SER A 66 0.79 9.52 -7.90
C SER A 66 2.19 9.66 -7.32
N LEU A 67 2.27 10.16 -6.09
CA LEU A 67 3.46 10.23 -5.26
C LEU A 67 3.18 9.37 -4.04
N LEU A 68 4.05 8.39 -3.79
CA LEU A 68 4.01 7.56 -2.60
C LEU A 68 5.15 7.99 -1.68
N LEU A 69 4.80 8.38 -0.45
CA LEU A 69 5.75 8.61 0.62
C LEU A 69 5.49 7.55 1.68
N SER A 70 6.57 6.92 2.16
CA SER A 70 6.51 5.96 3.25
C SER A 70 7.45 6.40 4.36
N HIS A 71 7.08 6.11 5.60
CA HIS A 71 7.86 6.38 6.78
C HIS A 71 7.83 5.15 7.69
N VAL A 72 8.97 4.86 8.30
CA VAL A 72 9.13 3.82 9.31
C VAL A 72 9.76 4.45 10.55
N GLU A 73 9.25 4.11 11.72
CA GLU A 73 9.70 4.69 12.99
C GLU A 73 11.07 4.14 13.42
N ASN A 74 11.35 2.87 13.12
CA ASN A 74 12.63 2.25 13.44
C ASN A 74 13.71 2.66 12.40
N PRO A 75 14.75 3.42 12.80
CA PRO A 75 15.81 3.87 11.88
C PRO A 75 16.69 2.73 11.36
N ASP A 76 16.69 1.57 12.02
CA ASP A 76 17.41 0.39 11.57
C ASP A 76 16.59 -0.51 10.65
N HIS A 77 15.30 -0.19 10.46
CA HIS A 77 14.47 -0.95 9.53
C HIS A 77 14.93 -0.73 8.09
N ILE A 78 15.32 -1.82 7.44
CA ILE A 78 15.66 -1.85 6.03
C ILE A 78 14.96 -3.05 5.38
N ALA A 79 14.31 -2.82 4.24
CA ALA A 79 13.65 -3.88 3.50
C ALA A 79 14.67 -4.77 2.80
N THR A 80 14.31 -6.04 2.55
CA THR A 80 15.21 -6.99 1.87
C THR A 80 15.42 -6.61 0.40
N PRO A 81 16.57 -6.96 -0.21
CA PRO A 81 16.85 -6.74 -1.63
C PRO A 81 15.74 -7.25 -2.56
N GLU A 82 15.20 -8.44 -2.27
CA GLU A 82 14.14 -9.06 -3.08
C GLU A 82 12.84 -8.25 -3.01
N TYR A 83 12.51 -7.74 -1.84
CA TYR A 83 11.31 -6.93 -1.64
C TYR A 83 11.40 -5.59 -2.38
N VAL A 84 12.53 -4.90 -2.26
CA VAL A 84 12.72 -3.57 -2.87
C VAL A 84 12.83 -3.64 -4.38
N GLU A 85 13.48 -4.68 -4.92
CA GLU A 85 13.56 -4.93 -6.36
C GLU A 85 12.18 -5.22 -6.95
N ARG A 86 11.35 -6.00 -6.27
CA ARG A 86 9.97 -6.27 -6.70
C ARG A 86 9.11 -5.01 -6.74
N LEU A 87 9.28 -4.09 -5.79
CA LEU A 87 8.43 -2.90 -5.69
C LEU A 87 8.90 -1.73 -6.56
N TRP A 88 10.20 -1.47 -6.58
CA TRP A 88 10.77 -0.28 -7.19
C TRP A 88 11.71 -0.58 -8.37
N GLY A 89 12.10 -1.84 -8.57
CA GLY A 89 13.00 -2.24 -9.66
C GLY A 89 14.46 -1.88 -9.44
N GLU A 90 14.81 -1.31 -8.28
CA GLU A 90 16.18 -0.90 -7.95
C GLU A 90 16.53 -1.27 -6.51
N VAL A 91 17.78 -1.71 -6.29
CA VAL A 91 18.31 -2.10 -4.98
C VAL A 91 19.47 -1.18 -4.61
N HIS A 92 19.27 -0.35 -3.59
CA HIS A 92 20.36 0.41 -2.95
C HIS A 92 21.39 -0.53 -2.28
N PRO A 93 22.72 -0.25 -2.33
CA PRO A 93 23.75 -1.10 -1.73
C PRO A 93 23.50 -1.51 -0.27
N LEU A 94 23.00 -0.58 0.55
CA LEU A 94 22.66 -0.84 1.95
C LEU A 94 21.67 -1.99 2.16
N HIS A 95 20.74 -2.23 1.22
CA HIS A 95 19.81 -3.37 1.34
C HIS A 95 20.56 -4.70 1.29
N ARG A 96 21.65 -4.78 0.51
CA ARG A 96 22.47 -6.01 0.42
C ARG A 96 23.36 -6.18 1.63
N GLU A 97 23.95 -5.10 2.12
CA GLU A 97 24.86 -5.13 3.27
C GLU A 97 24.14 -5.58 4.55
N ARG A 98 22.95 -5.03 4.82
CA ARG A 98 22.22 -5.21 6.10
C ARG A 98 21.24 -6.39 6.13
N THR A 99 20.95 -7.03 5.00
CA THR A 99 20.10 -8.24 4.99
C THR A 99 20.89 -9.50 5.33
N SER A 100 22.22 -9.40 5.39
CA SER A 100 23.14 -10.45 5.84
C SER A 100 23.05 -10.78 7.34
N ASP A 101 22.32 -9.94 8.11
CA ASP A 101 22.32 -9.95 9.58
C ASP A 101 21.01 -10.47 10.20
N VAL A 102 20.16 -11.17 9.43
CA VAL A 102 18.90 -11.80 9.91
C VAL A 102 18.94 -13.31 9.78
#